data_AF-A0A2P4Y431-F1
#
_entry.id   AF-A0A2P4Y431-F1
#
_cell.length_a   1.000
_cell.length_b   1.000
_cell.length_c   1.000
_cell.angle_alpha   90.00
_cell.angle_beta   90.00
_cell.angle_gamma   90.00
#
_symmetry.space_group_name_H-M   'P 1'
#
loop_
_entity.id
_entity.type
_entity.pdbx_description
1 polymer ?
#
loop_
_entity_poly.entity_id
_entity_poly.type
_entity_poly.pdbx_seq_one_letter_code
_entity_poly.pdbx_strand_id
1 'polypeptide(L)'
;MGNTRSTAGRDCEWKGPFSDEEYACLENKFKEAIVEAPSEAAAAANLQTWLELPLPAASEDLSAPCRQLGAAFYRLCVETNEDREAGKSGKLQMVNFAQGVAQCVRASSQSICRSLFKLFTAHAPTNAMTEQELSQLMFACLVMAEGAEVEDVGQMVHVAKALARAAMPPSAESTKTSSDDFVRWIGAQFPLLYTIFMSWMVRKSFKSLTKPSFEAPQLSHKSGILSRYCITLFTFSCGLLV
;
A
#
# COMPACT_ATOMS: atom_id res chain seq x y z
N MET A 1 -32.05 -32.92 -32.73
CA MET A 1 -30.85 -32.16 -33.13
C MET A 1 -30.77 -30.91 -32.27
N GLY A 2 -29.62 -30.62 -31.67
CA GLY A 2 -29.37 -29.36 -30.96
C GLY A 2 -29.01 -29.50 -29.47
N ASN A 3 -27.97 -30.27 -29.15
CA ASN A 3 -27.30 -30.19 -27.85
C ASN A 3 -26.46 -28.90 -27.82
N THR A 4 -26.90 -27.86 -27.12
CA THR A 4 -26.03 -26.76 -26.69
C THR A 4 -25.58 -27.04 -25.27
N ARG A 5 -24.64 -27.97 -25.17
CA ARG A 5 -23.84 -28.16 -23.96
C ARG A 5 -22.90 -26.95 -23.90
N SER A 6 -23.28 -25.90 -23.18
CA SER A 6 -22.35 -24.85 -22.79
C SER A 6 -21.26 -25.51 -21.96
N THR A 7 -20.14 -25.79 -22.60
CA THR A 7 -18.88 -26.12 -21.94
C THR A 7 -18.55 -24.97 -21.02
N ALA A 8 -18.78 -25.17 -19.71
CA ALA A 8 -18.17 -24.39 -18.66
C ALA A 8 -16.68 -24.28 -18.97
N GLY A 9 -16.26 -23.06 -19.35
CA GLY A 9 -14.87 -22.74 -19.62
C GLY A 9 -14.04 -23.02 -18.37
N ARG A 10 -12.89 -23.66 -18.58
CA ARG A 10 -11.82 -23.96 -17.61
C ARG A 10 -11.73 -22.89 -16.53
N ASP A 11 -11.66 -23.32 -15.28
CA ASP A 11 -11.22 -22.58 -14.08
C ASP A 11 -10.64 -21.19 -14.41
N CYS A 12 -11.51 -20.19 -14.53
CA CYS A 12 -11.07 -18.81 -14.76
C CYS A 12 -10.45 -18.31 -13.46
N GLU A 13 -9.12 -18.44 -13.36
CA GLU A 13 -8.34 -17.82 -12.29
C GLU A 13 -8.74 -16.34 -12.18
N TRP A 14 -9.09 -15.90 -10.98
CA TRP A 14 -9.55 -14.53 -10.77
C TRP A 14 -8.39 -13.56 -11.04
N LYS A 15 -8.52 -12.77 -12.10
CA LYS A 15 -7.54 -11.73 -12.47
C LYS A 15 -7.76 -10.40 -11.77
N GLY A 16 -8.95 -10.19 -11.19
CA GLY A 16 -9.32 -8.92 -10.57
C GLY A 16 -9.45 -7.77 -11.56
N PRO A 17 -9.32 -6.51 -11.09
CA PRO A 17 -9.51 -5.29 -11.90
C PRO A 17 -8.27 -4.94 -12.74
N PHE A 18 -7.55 -5.94 -13.24
CA PHE A 18 -6.30 -5.79 -13.99
C PHE A 18 -6.49 -6.22 -15.44
N SER A 19 -5.84 -5.51 -16.35
CA SER A 19 -5.65 -5.96 -17.74
C SER A 19 -4.80 -7.23 -17.79
N ASP A 20 -4.80 -7.92 -18.94
CA ASP A 20 -3.99 -9.13 -19.12
C ASP A 20 -2.49 -8.84 -18.96
N GLU A 21 -2.01 -7.68 -19.42
CA GLU A 21 -0.61 -7.26 -19.29
C GLU A 21 -0.23 -6.94 -17.84
N GLU A 22 -1.12 -6.26 -17.11
CA GLU A 22 -0.94 -5.97 -15.69
C GLU A 22 -0.94 -7.27 -14.86
N TYR A 23 -1.88 -8.18 -15.15
CA TYR A 23 -1.95 -9.47 -14.47
C TYR A 23 -0.70 -10.32 -14.71
N ALA A 24 -0.18 -10.35 -15.95
CA ALA A 24 1.08 -11.03 -16.26
C ALA A 24 2.27 -10.45 -15.49
N CYS A 25 2.30 -9.13 -15.25
CA CYS A 25 3.30 -8.51 -14.38
C CYS A 25 3.18 -9.02 -12.93
N LEU A 26 1.97 -9.13 -12.41
CA LEU A 26 1.72 -9.68 -11.07
C LEU A 26 2.08 -11.17 -10.98
N GLU A 27 1.77 -11.97 -11.99
CA GLU A 27 2.14 -13.40 -12.03
C GLU A 27 3.65 -13.59 -11.97
N ASN A 28 4.40 -12.82 -12.76
CA ASN A 28 5.86 -12.87 -12.75
C ASN A 28 6.41 -12.48 -11.37
N LYS A 29 5.87 -11.41 -10.76
CA LYS A 29 6.27 -10.97 -9.41
C LYS A 29 5.93 -12.01 -8.35
N PHE A 30 4.75 -12.62 -8.43
CA PHE A 30 4.32 -13.67 -7.53
C PHE A 30 5.20 -14.91 -7.66
N LYS A 31 5.57 -15.28 -8.88
CA LYS A 31 6.47 -16.41 -9.13
C LYS A 31 7.84 -16.19 -8.50
N GLU A 32 8.46 -15.04 -8.80
CA GLU A 32 9.77 -14.64 -8.27
C GLU A 32 9.76 -14.54 -6.73
N ALA A 33 8.78 -13.83 -6.16
CA ALA A 33 8.78 -13.52 -4.74
C ALA A 33 8.25 -14.66 -3.89
N ILE A 34 7.22 -15.39 -4.35
CA ILE A 34 6.48 -16.35 -3.55
C ILE A 34 6.76 -17.77 -4.00
N VAL A 35 6.53 -18.13 -5.27
CA VAL A 35 6.59 -19.53 -5.73
C VAL A 35 8.00 -20.09 -5.57
N GLU A 36 9.02 -19.36 -6.00
CA GLU A 36 10.43 -19.77 -5.95
C GLU A 36 11.03 -19.68 -4.54
N ALA A 37 10.35 -19.05 -3.58
CA ALA A 37 10.84 -18.94 -2.22
C ALA A 37 10.78 -20.31 -1.48
N PRO A 38 11.87 -20.73 -0.82
CA PRO A 38 11.96 -22.01 -0.11
C PRO A 38 11.14 -22.07 1.19
N SER A 39 10.72 -20.91 1.71
CA SER A 39 9.91 -20.80 2.93
C SER A 39 9.05 -19.55 2.93
N GLU A 40 8.10 -19.45 3.84
CA GLU A 40 7.30 -18.24 4.06
C GLU A 40 8.17 -17.05 4.47
N ALA A 41 9.16 -17.27 5.33
CA ALA A 41 10.11 -16.23 5.73
C ALA A 41 10.92 -15.71 4.53
N ALA A 42 11.33 -16.60 3.62
CA ALA A 42 12.02 -16.20 2.39
C ALA A 42 11.07 -15.44 1.44
N ALA A 43 9.79 -15.83 1.37
CA ALA A 43 8.80 -15.13 0.56
C ALA A 43 8.55 -13.70 1.09
N ALA A 44 8.42 -13.55 2.41
CA ALA A 44 8.30 -12.25 3.08
C ALA A 44 9.55 -11.38 2.87
N ALA A 45 10.75 -11.98 2.90
CA ALA A 45 12.00 -11.27 2.61
C ALA A 45 12.09 -10.82 1.14
N ASN A 46 11.68 -11.65 0.18
CA ASN A 46 11.62 -11.27 -1.23
C ASN A 46 10.64 -10.12 -1.47
N LEU A 47 9.47 -10.16 -0.83
CA LEU A 47 8.52 -9.05 -0.86
C LEU A 47 9.06 -7.79 -0.16
N GLN A 48 9.88 -7.95 0.88
CA GLN A 48 10.54 -6.82 1.54
C GLN A 48 11.54 -6.14 0.59
N THR A 49 12.34 -6.90 -0.15
CA THR A 49 13.22 -6.37 -1.20
C THR A 49 12.41 -5.66 -2.29
N TRP A 50 11.27 -6.22 -2.67
CA TRP A 50 10.38 -5.59 -3.67
C TRP A 50 9.81 -4.25 -3.18
N LEU A 51 9.27 -4.22 -1.96
CA LEU A 51 8.64 -3.06 -1.34
C LEU A 51 9.62 -2.17 -0.55
N GLU A 52 10.92 -2.34 -0.79
CA GLU A 52 11.95 -1.55 -0.12
C GLU A 52 11.81 -0.06 -0.47
N LEU A 53 11.90 0.77 0.57
CA LEU A 53 12.00 2.22 0.47
C LEU A 53 13.48 2.63 0.48
N PRO A 54 13.88 3.63 -0.32
CA PRO A 54 15.28 4.08 -0.41
C PRO A 54 15.69 4.88 0.82
N LEU A 55 15.88 4.18 1.93
CA LEU A 55 16.27 4.75 3.22
C LEU A 55 17.79 4.62 3.40
N PRO A 56 18.50 5.69 3.82
CA PRO A 56 19.88 5.57 4.24
C PRO A 56 19.98 4.68 5.48
N ALA A 57 21.06 3.90 5.55
CA ALA A 57 21.28 2.89 6.58
C ALA A 57 21.21 3.43 8.03
N ALA A 58 21.46 4.73 8.22
CA ALA A 58 21.64 5.40 9.51
C ALA A 58 20.37 6.00 10.15
N SER A 59 19.20 5.87 9.55
CA SER A 59 17.95 6.33 10.18
C SER A 59 17.39 5.24 11.07
N GLU A 60 17.40 5.37 12.40
CA GLU A 60 16.94 4.30 13.31
C GLU A 60 15.51 4.52 13.86
N ASP A 61 15.10 5.77 14.16
CA ASP A 61 13.87 6.00 14.94
C ASP A 61 12.55 5.62 14.25
N LEU A 62 12.41 5.89 12.94
CA LEU A 62 11.15 5.69 12.19
C LEU A 62 11.28 4.71 11.01
N SER A 63 12.48 4.17 10.76
CA SER A 63 12.76 3.31 9.61
C SER A 63 12.38 1.85 9.83
N ALA A 64 12.32 1.38 11.08
CA ALA A 64 12.13 -0.03 11.38
C ALA A 64 10.84 -0.64 10.77
N PRO A 65 9.66 -0.01 10.86
CA PRO A 65 8.46 -0.53 10.19
C PRO A 65 8.50 -0.37 8.68
N CYS A 66 9.20 0.64 8.15
CA CYS A 66 9.45 0.78 6.72
C CYS A 66 10.24 -0.43 6.17
N ARG A 67 11.14 -0.99 6.98
CA ARG A 67 11.90 -2.23 6.69
C ARG A 67 11.09 -3.52 6.90
N GLN A 68 9.81 -3.42 7.25
CA GLN A 68 8.90 -4.55 7.45
C GLN A 68 7.67 -4.51 6.53
N LEU A 69 7.61 -3.55 5.59
CA LEU A 69 6.50 -3.38 4.65
C LEU A 69 6.19 -4.64 3.83
N GLY A 70 7.21 -5.38 3.39
CA GLY A 70 7.04 -6.64 2.67
C GLY A 70 6.36 -7.72 3.49
N ALA A 71 6.77 -7.88 4.75
CA ALA A 71 6.15 -8.83 5.68
C ALA A 71 4.73 -8.41 6.08
N ALA A 72 4.49 -7.10 6.25
CA ALA A 72 3.15 -6.57 6.47
C ALA A 72 2.25 -6.78 5.24
N PHE A 73 2.77 -6.56 4.03
CA PHE A 73 2.02 -6.79 2.79
C PHE A 73 1.70 -8.27 2.56
N TYR A 74 2.63 -9.17 2.87
CA TYR A 74 2.37 -10.61 2.82
C TYR A 74 1.15 -10.98 3.68
N ARG A 75 1.12 -10.51 4.93
CA ARG A 75 -0.01 -10.73 5.85
C ARG A 75 -1.30 -10.11 5.34
N LEU A 76 -1.25 -8.87 4.84
CA LEU A 76 -2.39 -8.22 4.21
C LEU A 76 -2.99 -9.09 3.10
N CYS A 77 -2.16 -9.66 2.22
CA CYS A 77 -2.63 -10.53 1.15
C CYS A 77 -3.28 -11.82 1.69
N VAL A 78 -2.71 -12.42 2.74
CA VAL A 78 -3.29 -13.61 3.39
C VAL A 78 -4.65 -13.29 4.04
N GLU A 79 -4.76 -12.14 4.71
CA GLU A 79 -5.97 -11.69 5.41
C GLU A 79 -7.09 -11.18 4.48
N THR A 80 -6.77 -10.85 3.23
CA THR A 80 -7.75 -10.31 2.26
C THR A 80 -8.80 -11.35 1.83
N ASN A 81 -8.61 -12.62 2.21
CA ASN A 81 -9.52 -13.71 1.90
C ASN A 81 -10.47 -13.97 3.08
N GLU A 82 -11.69 -13.43 3.03
CA GLU A 82 -12.76 -13.67 4.01
C GLU A 82 -13.32 -15.11 3.92
N ASP A 83 -12.99 -15.87 2.86
CA ASP A 83 -13.52 -17.20 2.54
C ASP A 83 -12.61 -18.37 2.97
N ARG A 84 -11.60 -18.12 3.82
CA ARG A 84 -10.90 -19.24 4.45
C ARG A 84 -11.75 -19.81 5.58
N GLU A 85 -12.32 -20.98 5.30
CA GLU A 85 -12.36 -22.05 6.30
C GLU A 85 -11.03 -22.06 7.06
N ALA A 86 -11.10 -21.63 8.32
CA ALA A 86 -9.98 -21.54 9.23
C ALA A 86 -9.31 -22.92 9.33
N GLY A 87 -8.17 -23.12 8.67
CA GLY A 87 -7.43 -24.38 8.85
C GLY A 87 -6.41 -24.79 7.81
N LYS A 88 -6.40 -24.25 6.58
CA LYS A 88 -5.33 -24.59 5.62
C LYS A 88 -4.19 -23.58 5.72
N SER A 89 -3.12 -23.96 6.41
CA SER A 89 -1.81 -23.28 6.45
C SER A 89 -1.11 -23.37 5.08
N GLY A 90 -1.77 -22.90 4.02
CA GLY A 90 -1.26 -22.90 2.67
C GLY A 90 -0.57 -21.58 2.35
N LYS A 91 0.64 -21.69 1.79
CA LYS A 91 1.42 -20.63 1.12
C LYS A 91 0.50 -19.65 0.38
N LEU A 92 0.82 -18.36 0.44
CA LEU A 92 0.08 -17.30 -0.26
C LEU A 92 -0.20 -17.70 -1.72
N GLN A 93 -1.47 -17.60 -2.14
CA GLN A 93 -1.92 -17.95 -3.49
C GLN A 93 -1.95 -16.71 -4.40
N MET A 94 -1.89 -16.91 -5.72
CA MET A 94 -1.88 -15.82 -6.69
C MET A 94 -3.13 -14.93 -6.58
N VAL A 95 -4.31 -15.52 -6.40
CA VAL A 95 -5.56 -14.77 -6.17
C VAL A 95 -5.47 -13.82 -4.97
N ASN A 96 -4.90 -14.28 -3.85
CA ASN A 96 -4.74 -13.47 -2.64
C ASN A 96 -3.73 -12.34 -2.87
N PHE A 97 -2.65 -12.61 -3.60
CA PHE A 97 -1.66 -11.61 -3.98
C PHE A 97 -2.27 -10.54 -4.90
N ALA A 98 -2.98 -10.95 -5.95
CA ALA A 98 -3.67 -10.03 -6.85
C ALA A 98 -4.72 -9.19 -6.10
N GLN A 99 -5.49 -9.78 -5.19
CA GLN A 99 -6.45 -9.05 -4.35
C GLN A 99 -5.77 -8.03 -3.44
N GLY A 100 -4.67 -8.41 -2.78
CA GLY A 100 -3.89 -7.50 -1.93
C GLY A 100 -3.33 -6.31 -2.74
N VAL A 101 -2.83 -6.56 -3.94
CA VAL A 101 -2.41 -5.47 -4.86
C VAL A 101 -3.61 -4.60 -5.27
N ALA A 102 -4.74 -5.21 -5.63
CA ALA A 102 -5.94 -4.49 -6.04
C ALA A 102 -6.48 -3.57 -4.93
N GLN A 103 -6.44 -4.01 -3.67
CA GLN A 103 -6.81 -3.19 -2.52
C GLN A 103 -5.93 -1.95 -2.36
N CYS A 104 -4.65 -2.04 -2.74
CA CYS A 104 -3.71 -0.92 -2.65
C CYS A 104 -3.75 0.02 -3.86
N VAL A 105 -4.18 -0.45 -5.05
CA VAL A 105 -4.02 0.32 -6.31
C VAL A 105 -5.28 0.57 -7.13
N ARG A 106 -6.37 -0.15 -6.87
CA ARG A 106 -7.63 -0.09 -7.66
C ARG A 106 -8.88 0.10 -6.81
N ALA A 107 -8.79 -0.05 -5.49
CA ALA A 107 -9.91 0.15 -4.60
C ALA A 107 -10.26 1.64 -4.40
N SER A 108 -11.36 1.91 -3.68
CA SER A 108 -11.72 3.27 -3.28
C SER A 108 -10.60 3.92 -2.45
N SER A 109 -10.51 5.25 -2.43
CA SER A 109 -9.53 5.97 -1.60
C SER A 109 -9.59 5.57 -0.12
N GLN A 110 -10.80 5.34 0.41
CA GLN A 110 -11.01 4.86 1.76
C GLN A 110 -10.44 3.44 1.97
N SER A 111 -10.69 2.53 1.03
CA SER A 111 -10.15 1.17 1.09
C SER A 111 -8.63 1.16 1.02
N ILE A 112 -8.03 1.97 0.14
CA ILE A 112 -6.57 2.14 0.03
C ILE A 112 -6.01 2.67 1.36
N CYS A 113 -6.66 3.67 1.97
CA CYS A 113 -6.27 4.16 3.30
C CYS A 113 -6.35 3.06 4.37
N ARG A 114 -7.37 2.20 4.36
CA ARG A 114 -7.47 1.07 5.30
C ARG A 114 -6.36 0.04 5.09
N SER A 115 -6.01 -0.27 3.84
CA SER A 115 -4.88 -1.16 3.52
C SER A 115 -3.56 -0.54 3.98
N LEU A 116 -3.35 0.75 3.74
CA LEU A 116 -2.19 1.49 4.23
C LEU A 116 -2.12 1.46 5.78
N PHE A 117 -3.24 1.69 6.46
CA PHE A 117 -3.33 1.59 7.92
C PHE A 117 -2.89 0.19 8.40
N LYS A 118 -3.45 -0.87 7.80
CA LYS A 118 -3.10 -2.26 8.15
C LYS A 118 -1.61 -2.57 7.96
N LEU A 119 -0.95 -2.00 6.96
CA LEU A 119 0.49 -2.21 6.75
C LEU A 119 1.33 -1.74 7.95
N PHE A 120 0.89 -0.69 8.65
CA PHE A 120 1.61 -0.12 9.79
C PHE A 120 1.07 -0.60 11.15
N THR A 121 -0.10 -1.25 11.20
CA THR A 121 -0.66 -1.84 12.43
C THR A 121 -0.63 -3.37 12.42
N ALA A 122 0.04 -4.01 11.46
CA ALA A 122 0.00 -5.46 11.30
C ALA A 122 0.53 -6.25 12.52
N HIS A 123 1.28 -5.62 13.42
CA HIS A 123 1.78 -6.21 14.67
C HIS A 123 0.96 -5.82 15.91
N ALA A 124 -0.02 -4.94 15.77
CA ALA A 124 -0.78 -4.41 16.90
C ALA A 124 -1.96 -5.35 17.26
N PRO A 125 -2.10 -5.77 18.54
CA PRO A 125 -3.21 -6.62 18.98
C PRO A 125 -4.54 -5.87 19.00
N THR A 126 -4.48 -4.55 19.13
CA THR A 126 -5.62 -3.65 19.03
C THR A 126 -5.56 -3.04 17.64
N ASN A 127 -6.59 -3.21 16.81
CA ASN A 127 -6.72 -2.62 15.45
C ASN A 127 -6.78 -1.08 15.51
N ALA A 128 -5.71 -0.48 16.01
CA ALA A 128 -5.60 0.89 16.45
C ALA A 128 -4.12 1.30 16.32
N MET A 129 -3.89 2.51 15.84
CA MET A 129 -2.59 3.07 15.52
C MET A 129 -2.18 4.11 16.56
N THR A 130 -0.99 3.98 17.11
CA THR A 130 -0.36 4.95 18.02
C THR A 130 0.18 6.17 17.26
N GLU A 131 0.46 7.28 17.96
CA GLU A 131 1.14 8.45 17.37
C GLU A 131 2.50 8.06 16.73
N GLN A 132 3.21 7.10 17.32
CA GLN A 132 4.48 6.61 16.79
C GLN A 132 4.28 5.86 15.46
N GLU A 133 3.34 4.92 15.39
CA GLU A 133 3.01 4.20 14.15
C GLU A 133 2.50 5.15 13.06
N LEU A 134 1.75 6.17 13.45
CA LEU A 134 1.30 7.21 12.52
C LEU A 134 2.47 8.05 12.01
N SER A 135 3.43 8.39 12.87
CA SER A 135 4.66 9.09 12.46
C SER A 135 5.46 8.25 11.47
N GLN A 136 5.52 6.92 11.67
CA GLN A 136 6.20 5.99 10.78
C GLN A 136 5.50 5.89 9.42
N LEU A 137 4.16 5.83 9.41
CA LEU A 137 3.35 5.85 8.19
C LEU A 137 3.56 7.15 7.40
N MET A 138 3.52 8.30 8.08
CA MET A 138 3.75 9.60 7.47
C MET A 138 5.15 9.69 6.88
N PHE A 139 6.16 9.23 7.62
CA PHE A 139 7.54 9.17 7.14
C PHE A 139 7.66 8.31 5.88
N ALA A 140 7.07 7.11 5.89
CA ALA A 140 7.08 6.22 4.73
C ALA A 140 6.44 6.89 3.50
N CYS A 141 5.32 7.59 3.67
CA CYS A 141 4.68 8.29 2.56
C CYS A 141 5.51 9.46 2.03
N LEU A 142 6.23 10.20 2.89
CA LEU A 142 7.16 11.24 2.44
C LEU A 142 8.29 10.65 1.60
N VAL A 143 8.82 9.49 2.00
CA VAL A 143 9.87 8.77 1.25
C VAL A 143 9.32 8.24 -0.08
N MET A 144 8.10 7.69 -0.09
CA MET A 144 7.42 7.26 -1.32
C MET A 144 7.19 8.42 -2.30
N ALA A 145 6.96 9.63 -1.80
CA ALA A 145 6.73 10.82 -2.63
C ALA A 145 8.02 11.33 -3.30
N GLU A 146 9.17 11.21 -2.65
CA GLU A 146 10.46 11.64 -3.22
C GLU A 146 11.00 10.70 -4.28
N GLY A 147 10.67 9.41 -4.19
CA GLY A 147 11.10 8.44 -5.18
C GLY A 147 12.53 7.99 -4.94
N ALA A 148 13.41 8.12 -5.94
CA ALA A 148 14.68 7.38 -5.98
C ALA A 148 15.78 7.95 -5.07
N GLU A 149 15.77 9.25 -4.79
CA GLU A 149 16.79 9.92 -3.98
C GLU A 149 16.13 10.64 -2.80
N VAL A 150 16.58 10.33 -1.59
CA VAL A 150 16.12 10.96 -0.35
C VAL A 150 17.25 11.84 0.18
N GLU A 151 17.13 13.15 -0.01
CA GLU A 151 18.21 14.09 0.28
C GLU A 151 18.34 14.45 1.77
N ASP A 152 17.21 14.53 2.50
CA ASP A 152 17.20 14.93 3.92
C ASP A 152 16.22 14.12 4.77
N VAL A 153 16.71 12.99 5.29
CA VAL A 153 15.94 12.12 6.19
C VAL A 153 15.65 12.77 7.54
N GLY A 154 16.56 13.61 8.05
CA GLY A 154 16.38 14.26 9.34
C GLY A 154 15.17 15.20 9.33
N GLN A 155 15.07 16.02 8.27
CA GLN A 155 13.93 16.89 8.05
C GLN A 155 12.63 16.09 7.83
N MET A 156 12.66 15.00 7.05
CA MET A 156 11.49 14.15 6.87
C MET A 156 10.96 13.55 8.17
N VAL A 157 11.86 13.08 9.05
CA VAL A 157 11.49 12.55 10.36
C VAL A 157 10.80 13.64 11.19
N HIS A 158 11.35 14.86 11.20
CA HIS A 158 10.75 15.98 11.93
C HIS A 158 9.36 16.35 11.38
N VAL A 159 9.22 16.44 10.05
CA VAL A 159 7.94 16.72 9.40
C VAL A 159 6.93 15.61 9.70
N ALA A 160 7.32 14.34 9.58
CA ALA A 160 6.44 13.21 9.86
C ALA A 160 5.90 13.22 11.29
N LYS A 161 6.76 13.46 12.29
CA LYS A 161 6.36 13.61 13.70
C LYS A 161 5.40 14.79 13.89
N ALA A 162 5.66 15.93 13.25
CA ALA A 162 4.78 17.10 13.33
C ALA A 162 3.40 16.84 12.71
N LEU A 163 3.35 16.17 11.55
CA LEU A 163 2.09 15.81 10.88
C LEU A 163 1.29 14.81 11.72
N ALA A 164 1.95 13.77 12.25
CA ALA A 164 1.31 12.80 13.13
C ALA A 164 0.81 13.42 14.44
N ARG A 165 1.52 14.39 15.01
CA ARG A 165 1.02 15.11 16.20
C ARG A 165 -0.19 15.98 15.87
N ALA A 166 -0.17 16.69 14.74
CA ALA A 166 -1.29 17.50 14.29
C ALA A 166 -2.52 16.66 13.91
N ALA A 167 -2.28 15.40 13.52
CA ALA A 167 -3.29 14.42 13.17
C ALA A 167 -4.14 13.93 14.33
N MET A 168 -3.46 13.63 15.44
CA MET A 168 -4.06 12.89 16.53
C MET A 168 -5.14 13.76 17.18
N PRO A 169 -6.37 13.22 17.39
CA PRO A 169 -7.46 14.00 17.92
C PRO A 169 -7.09 14.56 19.30
N PRO A 170 -7.19 15.89 19.52
CA PRO A 170 -6.84 16.51 20.78
C PRO A 170 -8.00 16.36 21.79
N SER A 171 -8.24 15.16 22.33
CA SER A 171 -9.10 15.00 23.52
C SER A 171 -9.11 13.59 24.10
N ALA A 172 -8.83 13.55 25.41
CA ALA A 172 -9.19 12.52 26.40
C ALA A 172 -8.63 11.10 26.22
N GLU A 173 -7.50 10.84 26.89
CA GLU A 173 -7.01 9.52 27.35
C GLU A 173 -6.56 8.48 26.30
N SER A 174 -7.00 8.56 25.04
CA SER A 174 -6.56 7.62 24.00
C SER A 174 -5.36 8.16 23.21
N THR A 175 -4.20 7.53 23.39
CA THR A 175 -3.00 7.71 22.53
C THR A 175 -3.08 6.95 21.21
N LYS A 176 -4.28 6.47 20.83
CA LYS A 176 -4.52 5.57 19.71
C LYS A 176 -5.68 6.05 18.82
N THR A 177 -5.55 5.80 17.53
CA THR A 177 -6.52 6.13 16.47
C THR A 177 -7.02 4.87 15.79
N SER A 178 -8.34 4.73 15.62
CA SER A 178 -8.95 3.58 14.92
C SER A 178 -8.78 3.69 13.39
N SER A 179 -9.00 2.60 12.65
CA SER A 179 -8.95 2.63 11.19
C SER A 179 -9.99 3.58 10.58
N ASP A 180 -11.20 3.65 11.13
CA ASP A 180 -12.25 4.56 10.63
C ASP A 180 -11.95 6.02 10.96
N ASP A 181 -11.39 6.31 12.14
CA ASP A 181 -10.92 7.65 12.46
C ASP A 181 -9.78 8.08 11.55
N PHE A 182 -8.84 7.19 11.27
CA PHE A 182 -7.75 7.44 10.32
C PHE A 182 -8.27 7.79 8.93
N VAL A 183 -9.20 6.98 8.37
CA VAL A 183 -9.78 7.24 7.04
C VAL A 183 -10.50 8.58 7.00
N ARG A 184 -11.32 8.87 8.02
CA ARG A 184 -12.08 10.13 8.11
C ARG A 184 -11.15 11.33 8.15
N TRP A 185 -10.08 11.26 8.93
CA TRP A 185 -9.13 12.35 9.11
C TRP A 185 -8.22 12.55 7.89
N ILE A 186 -7.60 11.48 7.37
CA ILE A 186 -6.73 11.55 6.19
C ILE A 186 -7.48 12.07 4.98
N GLY A 187 -8.73 11.65 4.77
CA GLY A 187 -9.56 12.15 3.67
C GLY A 187 -9.79 13.67 3.74
N ALA A 188 -9.81 14.25 4.95
CA ALA A 188 -10.03 15.67 5.16
C ALA A 188 -8.73 16.50 5.15
N GLN A 189 -7.64 15.97 5.72
CA GLN A 189 -6.41 16.74 5.97
C GLN A 189 -5.23 16.35 5.06
N PHE A 190 -5.19 15.13 4.53
CA PHE A 190 -4.06 14.58 3.77
C PHE A 190 -4.52 13.87 2.49
N PRO A 191 -5.25 14.55 1.60
CA PRO A 191 -5.85 13.91 0.44
C PRO A 191 -4.81 13.32 -0.54
N LEU A 192 -3.56 13.78 -0.51
CA LEU A 192 -2.49 13.22 -1.35
C LEU A 192 -1.89 11.93 -0.78
N LEU A 193 -2.13 11.60 0.49
CA LEU A 193 -1.49 10.46 1.15
C LEU A 193 -1.80 9.14 0.43
N TYR A 194 -3.08 8.87 0.16
CA TYR A 194 -3.48 7.66 -0.55
C TYR A 194 -3.00 7.66 -2.00
N THR A 195 -2.91 8.85 -2.62
CA THR A 195 -2.44 8.99 -4.01
C THR A 195 -0.95 8.65 -4.10
N ILE A 196 -0.13 9.18 -3.19
CA ILE A 196 1.30 8.87 -3.09
C ILE A 196 1.50 7.37 -2.90
N PHE A 197 0.81 6.78 -1.93
CA PHE A 197 0.92 5.34 -1.66
C PHE A 197 0.48 4.49 -2.86
N MET A 198 -0.67 4.81 -3.45
CA MET A 198 -1.19 4.11 -4.63
C MET A 198 -0.24 4.22 -5.82
N SER A 199 0.24 5.42 -6.16
CA SER A 199 1.22 5.65 -7.23
C SER A 199 2.50 4.86 -7.01
N TRP A 200 3.01 4.83 -5.78
CA TRP A 200 4.20 4.05 -5.42
C TRP A 200 3.95 2.54 -5.60
N MET A 201 2.82 2.02 -5.11
CA MET A 201 2.44 0.61 -5.28
C MET A 201 2.25 0.23 -6.76
N VAL A 202 1.63 1.11 -7.55
CA VAL A 202 1.46 0.94 -9.01
C VAL A 202 2.82 0.84 -9.70
N ARG A 203 3.77 1.74 -9.40
CA ARG A 203 5.13 1.68 -9.93
C ARG A 203 5.86 0.40 -9.53
N LYS A 204 5.77 -0.01 -8.27
CA LYS A 204 6.38 -1.27 -7.79
C LYS A 204 5.77 -2.49 -8.47
N SER A 205 4.47 -2.49 -8.72
CA SER A 205 3.72 -3.63 -9.28
C SER A 205 3.86 -3.76 -10.80
N PHE A 206 3.84 -2.64 -11.52
CA PHE A 206 3.69 -2.63 -12.98
C PHE A 206 4.87 -2.02 -13.73
N LYS A 207 5.88 -1.45 -13.04
CA LYS A 207 7.14 -0.89 -13.57
C LYS A 207 7.01 -0.16 -14.92
N SER A 208 7.11 -0.89 -16.03
CA SER A 208 7.15 -0.40 -17.41
C SER A 208 5.78 -0.03 -18.00
N LEU A 209 4.68 -0.46 -17.37
CA LEU A 209 3.31 -0.17 -17.84
C LEU A 209 2.71 1.09 -17.20
N THR A 210 3.42 1.72 -16.25
CA THR A 210 2.89 2.91 -15.58
C THR A 210 2.90 4.11 -16.52
N LYS A 211 1.70 4.56 -16.91
CA LYS A 211 1.51 5.83 -17.62
C LYS A 211 2.00 7.00 -16.74
N PRO A 212 2.42 8.13 -17.32
CA PRO A 212 2.79 9.34 -16.56
C PRO A 212 1.71 9.80 -15.57
N SER A 213 0.44 9.50 -15.85
CA SER A 213 -0.70 9.76 -14.95
C SER A 213 -0.67 8.97 -13.63
N PHE A 214 0.27 8.04 -13.43
CA PHE A 214 0.46 7.30 -12.19
C PHE A 214 1.69 7.75 -11.39
N GLU A 215 2.39 8.80 -11.84
CA GLU A 215 3.53 9.33 -11.11
C GLU A 215 3.11 9.94 -9.78
N ALA A 216 3.75 9.56 -8.67
CA ALA A 216 3.46 10.20 -7.40
C ALA A 216 3.70 11.71 -7.54
N PRO A 217 2.80 12.57 -7.03
CA PRO A 217 2.97 14.01 -7.12
C PRO A 217 4.29 14.42 -6.45
N GLN A 218 5.17 15.08 -7.21
CA GLN A 218 6.40 15.63 -6.65
C GLN A 218 6.03 16.78 -5.72
N LEU A 219 6.39 16.64 -4.44
CA LEU A 219 6.13 17.66 -3.44
C LEU A 219 7.18 18.76 -3.56
N SER A 220 6.77 19.96 -3.99
CA SER A 220 7.66 21.13 -4.04
C SER A 220 8.20 21.55 -2.66
N HIS A 221 7.51 21.14 -1.60
CA HIS A 221 7.95 21.23 -0.21
C HIS A 221 7.38 20.03 0.56
N LYS A 222 8.08 19.49 1.56
CA LYS A 222 7.63 18.27 2.29
C LYS A 222 6.24 18.44 2.94
N SER A 223 5.94 19.64 3.45
CA SER A 223 4.59 19.97 3.97
C SER A 223 3.51 20.04 2.88
N GLY A 224 3.89 20.02 1.60
CA GLY A 224 3.00 19.99 0.45
C GLY A 224 2.11 18.74 0.39
N ILE A 225 2.39 17.71 1.20
CA ILE A 225 1.46 16.59 1.43
C ILE A 225 0.08 17.07 1.94
N LEU A 226 0.05 18.26 2.57
CA LEU A 226 -1.15 18.95 3.04
C LEU A 226 -1.87 19.75 1.94
N SER A 227 -1.24 19.97 0.78
CA SER A 227 -1.73 20.89 -0.24
C SER A 227 -2.84 20.26 -1.08
N ARG A 228 -4.04 20.83 -1.01
CA ARG A 228 -5.20 20.44 -1.85
C ARG A 228 -5.01 20.77 -3.33
N TYR A 229 -4.07 21.66 -3.67
CA TYR A 229 -3.87 22.15 -5.03
C TYR A 229 -3.33 21.09 -6.01
N CYS A 230 -2.63 20.06 -5.51
CA CYS A 230 -2.08 18.99 -6.36
C CYS A 230 -3.16 18.01 -6.87
N ILE A 231 -4.30 17.90 -6.18
CA ILE A 231 -5.41 17.01 -6.58
C ILE A 231 -5.98 17.43 -7.94
N THR A 232 -6.08 18.75 -8.18
CA THR A 232 -6.69 19.33 -9.39
C THR A 232 -5.95 18.97 -10.67
N LEU A 233 -4.64 18.75 -10.63
CA LEU A 233 -3.85 18.31 -11.79
C LEU A 233 -3.95 16.79 -12.03
N PHE A 234 -4.08 16.02 -10.94
CA PHE A 234 -4.16 14.56 -10.99
C PHE A 234 -5.55 14.05 -11.39
N THR A 235 -6.63 14.70 -10.92
CA THR A 235 -8.00 14.36 -11.34
C THR A 235 -8.25 14.68 -12.82
N PHE A 236 -7.61 15.70 -13.38
CA PHE A 236 -7.66 15.94 -14.83
C PHE A 236 -6.85 14.95 -15.66
N SER A 237 -5.85 14.28 -15.06
CA SER A 237 -5.01 13.30 -15.77
C SER A 237 -5.49 11.85 -15.62
N CYS A 238 -6.19 11.53 -14.52
CA CYS A 238 -6.85 10.23 -14.31
C CYS A 238 -8.36 10.24 -14.67
N GLY A 239 -8.93 11.40 -14.99
CA GLY A 239 -10.34 11.59 -15.32
C GLY A 239 -10.64 11.49 -16.80
N LEU A 240 -10.58 10.28 -17.35
CA LEU A 240 -11.43 9.90 -18.51
C LEU A 240 -11.54 8.37 -18.56
N LEU A 241 -12.51 7.86 -17.81
CA LEU A 241 -13.41 6.76 -18.18
C LEU A 241 -14.43 6.60 -17.02
N VAL A 242 -15.54 7.33 -17.17
CA VAL A 242 -16.85 6.91 -16.66
C VAL A 242 -17.34 5.79 -17.56
#